data_AF-A0AAU9QQV4-F1
#
_entry.id   AF-A0AAU9QQV4-F1
#
_cell.length_a   1.000
_cell.length_b   1.000
_cell.length_c   1.000
_cell.angle_alpha   90.00
_cell.angle_beta   90.00
_cell.angle_gamma   90.00
#
_symmetry.space_group_name_H-M   'P 1'
#
loop_
_entity.id
_entity.type
_entity.pdbx_description
1 polymer ?
#
loop_
_entity_poly.entity_id
_entity_poly.type
_entity_poly.pdbx_seq_one_letter_code
_entity_poly.pdbx_strand_id
1 'polypeptide(L)'
;MFGIFNKLKTQPASDAELIQAWLDDPLSCIKGQFDKPVEWHTCYGLAPMEGLPDTHGYSQLPDLKVTARVRKTEVNLGWIEGISMHSGGIARVRHFALQTVLTEQGYGEVLLNSIIDLLKGNYATKIEFRETHTIKIEHYRKLFAKNDIEEVTKGVWVIDLYPEREIPEDVLDFQASLFKSNR
;
A
#
# COMPACT_ATOMS: atom_id res chain seq x y z
N MET A 1 8.85 -42.33 -37.76
CA MET A 1 7.81 -41.29 -37.55
C MET A 1 8.35 -40.35 -36.47
N PHE A 2 9.11 -39.32 -36.86
CA PHE A 2 9.75 -38.40 -35.92
C PHE A 2 8.73 -37.33 -35.50
N GLY A 3 8.25 -37.42 -34.26
CA GLY A 3 7.44 -36.38 -33.65
C GLY A 3 8.28 -35.14 -33.38
N ILE A 4 8.05 -34.09 -34.17
CA ILE A 4 8.60 -32.77 -33.92
C ILE A 4 7.86 -32.20 -32.70
N PHE A 5 8.38 -32.48 -31.50
CA PHE A 5 8.06 -31.68 -30.33
C PHE A 5 8.69 -30.31 -30.52
N ASN A 6 7.93 -29.39 -31.11
CA ASN A 6 8.19 -27.97 -30.95
C ASN A 6 8.05 -27.65 -29.46
N LYS A 7 9.15 -27.79 -28.71
CA LYS A 7 9.33 -27.07 -27.45
C LYS A 7 9.33 -25.60 -27.83
N LEU A 8 8.14 -24.99 -27.89
CA LEU A 8 8.00 -23.55 -27.78
C LEU A 8 8.72 -23.16 -26.49
N LYS A 9 9.98 -22.73 -26.62
CA LYS A 9 10.67 -22.01 -25.55
C LYS A 9 9.78 -20.80 -25.30
N THR A 10 8.96 -20.85 -24.27
CA THR A 10 8.24 -19.67 -23.80
C THR A 10 9.31 -18.64 -23.50
N GLN A 11 9.46 -17.65 -24.37
CA GLN A 11 10.35 -16.54 -24.16
C GLN A 11 9.98 -15.89 -22.81
N PRO A 12 10.95 -15.30 -22.09
CA PRO A 12 10.62 -14.47 -20.94
C PRO A 12 9.66 -13.36 -21.38
N ALA A 13 8.79 -12.92 -20.47
CA ALA A 13 7.96 -11.75 -20.72
C ALA A 13 8.84 -10.52 -20.90
N SER A 14 8.42 -9.61 -21.78
CA SER A 14 9.04 -8.28 -21.91
C SER A 14 8.61 -7.35 -20.77
N ASP A 15 9.37 -6.29 -20.52
CA ASP A 15 9.03 -5.28 -19.52
C ASP A 15 7.68 -4.63 -19.80
N ALA A 16 7.34 -4.40 -21.07
CA ALA A 16 6.03 -3.86 -21.48
C ALA A 16 4.88 -4.80 -21.09
N GLU A 17 5.03 -6.11 -21.27
CA GLU A 17 4.02 -7.09 -20.85
C GLU A 17 3.87 -7.13 -19.33
N LEU A 18 4.97 -7.02 -18.59
CA LEU A 18 4.94 -7.00 -17.12
C LEU A 18 4.29 -5.73 -16.58
N ILE A 19 4.62 -4.57 -17.16
CA ILE A 19 3.97 -3.29 -16.80
C ILE A 19 2.49 -3.35 -17.14
N GLN A 20 2.11 -3.84 -18.33
CA GLN A 20 0.70 -3.94 -18.69
C GLN A 20 -0.06 -4.88 -17.75
N ALA A 21 0.51 -6.03 -17.39
CA ALA A 21 -0.10 -6.94 -16.44
C ALA A 21 -0.31 -6.29 -15.06
N TRP A 22 0.61 -5.42 -14.62
CA TRP A 22 0.40 -4.61 -13.42
C TRP A 22 -0.70 -3.58 -13.60
N LEU A 23 -0.75 -2.87 -14.72
CA LEU A 23 -1.77 -1.85 -14.98
C LEU A 23 -3.19 -2.42 -15.11
N ASP A 24 -3.31 -3.66 -15.60
CA ASP A 24 -4.60 -4.34 -15.76
C ASP A 24 -5.23 -4.72 -14.41
N ASP A 25 -4.41 -5.05 -13.40
CA ASP A 25 -4.86 -5.36 -12.04
C ASP A 25 -3.79 -4.96 -10.99
N PRO A 26 -3.71 -3.64 -10.66
CA PRO A 26 -2.65 -3.13 -9.81
C PRO A 26 -2.66 -3.70 -8.40
N LEU A 27 -3.85 -3.93 -7.85
CA LEU A 27 -4.03 -4.36 -6.46
C LEU A 27 -3.57 -5.80 -6.25
N SER A 28 -3.84 -6.72 -7.19
CA SER A 28 -3.40 -8.12 -7.07
C SER A 28 -1.87 -8.30 -7.18
N CYS A 29 -1.18 -7.28 -7.69
CA CYS A 29 0.27 -7.23 -7.73
C CYS A 29 0.90 -6.84 -6.39
N ILE A 30 0.12 -6.37 -5.41
CA ILE A 30 0.62 -6.03 -4.07
C ILE A 30 0.59 -7.26 -3.16
N LYS A 31 1.74 -7.62 -2.60
CA LYS A 31 1.91 -8.79 -1.73
C LYS A 31 2.72 -8.45 -0.50
N GLY A 32 2.50 -9.17 0.60
CA GLY A 32 3.39 -9.07 1.75
C GLY A 32 4.81 -9.48 1.40
N GLN A 33 5.79 -8.74 1.92
CA GLN A 33 7.19 -9.08 1.81
C GLN A 33 7.45 -10.40 2.52
N PHE A 34 8.33 -11.23 1.94
CA PHE A 34 8.58 -12.61 2.38
C PHE A 34 7.31 -13.47 2.39
N ASP A 35 6.37 -13.17 1.50
CA ASP A 35 5.11 -13.88 1.31
C ASP A 35 4.24 -13.93 2.58
N LYS A 36 4.41 -12.92 3.44
CA LYS A 36 3.54 -12.72 4.59
C LYS A 36 2.10 -12.40 4.15
N PRO A 37 1.08 -12.88 4.89
CA PRO A 37 -0.30 -12.49 4.64
C PRO A 37 -0.47 -10.99 4.86
N VAL A 38 -1.29 -10.34 4.02
CA VAL A 38 -1.63 -8.92 4.14
C VAL A 38 -2.77 -8.79 5.14
N GLU A 39 -2.44 -8.97 6.41
CA GLU A 39 -3.38 -8.97 7.53
C GLU A 39 -2.86 -8.12 8.69
N TRP A 40 -3.76 -7.44 9.38
CA TRP A 40 -3.42 -6.62 10.53
C TRP A 40 -2.96 -7.46 11.71
N HIS A 41 -1.83 -7.07 12.31
CA HIS A 41 -1.37 -7.59 13.59
C HIS A 41 -1.47 -6.51 14.67
N THR A 42 -2.35 -6.72 15.64
CA THR A 42 -2.67 -5.75 16.69
C THR A 42 -1.91 -6.02 17.98
N CYS A 43 -1.32 -4.97 18.53
CA CYS A 43 -0.69 -4.96 19.85
C CYS A 43 -1.29 -3.82 20.70
N TYR A 44 -1.34 -4.00 22.02
CA TYR A 44 -1.95 -3.03 22.93
C TYR A 44 -0.88 -2.34 23.79
N GLY A 45 -1.04 -1.04 24.05
CA GLY A 45 -0.12 -0.26 24.89
C GLY A 45 1.16 0.21 24.18
N LEU A 46 1.32 -0.07 22.88
CA LEU A 46 2.48 0.35 22.09
C LEU A 46 2.26 1.64 21.29
N ALA A 47 1.01 2.08 21.08
CA ALA A 47 0.71 3.34 20.39
C ALA A 47 1.46 4.56 20.98
N PRO A 48 1.59 4.72 22.32
CA PRO A 48 2.31 5.85 22.89
C PRO A 48 3.80 5.89 22.54
N MET A 49 4.44 4.74 22.29
CA MET A 49 5.86 4.69 21.88
C MET A 49 6.11 5.34 20.52
N GLU A 50 5.05 5.47 19.71
CA GLU A 50 5.03 6.10 18.40
C GLU A 50 4.44 7.53 18.44
N GLY A 51 4.20 8.06 19.65
CA GLY A 51 3.55 9.36 19.86
C GLY A 51 2.09 9.39 19.43
N LEU A 52 1.41 8.23 19.45
CA LEU A 52 0.03 8.05 18.99
C LEU A 52 -0.94 7.85 20.16
N PRO A 53 -2.22 8.22 20.00
CA PRO A 53 -3.23 7.98 21.01
C PRO A 53 -3.53 6.48 21.15
N ASP A 54 -3.55 5.99 22.38
CA ASP A 54 -3.84 4.59 22.73
C ASP A 54 -5.34 4.37 23.00
N THR A 55 -6.19 4.77 22.04
CA THR A 55 -7.66 4.56 22.16
C THR A 55 -8.09 3.18 21.67
N HIS A 56 -7.31 2.60 20.76
CA HIS A 56 -7.48 1.26 20.19
C HIS A 56 -6.11 0.59 20.16
N GLY A 57 -6.07 -0.73 19.94
CA GLY A 57 -4.82 -1.42 19.66
C GLY A 57 -4.07 -0.80 18.48
N TYR A 58 -2.75 -0.78 18.59
CA TYR A 58 -1.85 -0.39 17.52
C TYR A 58 -1.68 -1.56 16.56
N SER A 59 -2.15 -1.42 15.33
CA SER A 59 -2.10 -2.50 14.35
C SER A 59 -1.01 -2.26 13.32
N GLN A 60 -0.38 -3.31 12.83
CA GLN A 60 0.66 -3.24 11.81
C GLN A 60 0.33 -4.20 10.66
N LEU A 61 0.56 -3.75 9.43
CA LEU A 61 0.63 -4.62 8.27
C LEU A 61 2.11 -4.96 8.01
N PRO A 62 2.43 -6.11 7.38
CA PRO A 62 3.79 -6.31 6.89
C PRO A 62 4.15 -5.26 5.83
N ASP A 63 5.44 -5.00 5.67
CA ASP A 63 5.91 -4.29 4.48
C ASP A 63 5.50 -5.07 3.23
N LEU A 64 5.21 -4.34 2.16
CA LEU A 64 4.63 -4.88 0.94
C LEU A 64 5.58 -4.70 -0.24
N LYS A 65 5.57 -5.67 -1.14
CA LYS A 65 6.22 -5.64 -2.45
C LYS A 65 5.16 -5.53 -3.54
N VAL A 66 5.46 -4.76 -4.58
CA VAL A 66 4.63 -4.68 -5.80
C VAL A 66 5.30 -5.56 -6.84
N THR A 67 4.73 -6.71 -7.20
CA THR A 67 5.33 -7.62 -8.17
C THR A 67 4.41 -7.90 -9.35
N ALA A 68 4.94 -7.69 -10.56
CA ALA A 68 4.30 -8.13 -11.79
C ALA A 68 4.82 -9.51 -12.17
N ARG A 69 3.91 -10.42 -12.56
CA ARG A 69 4.27 -11.75 -13.03
C ARG A 69 3.56 -12.09 -14.32
N VAL A 70 4.35 -12.36 -15.36
CA VAL A 70 3.87 -12.86 -16.64
C VAL A 70 4.64 -14.13 -16.99
N ARG A 71 3.91 -15.22 -17.22
CA ARG A 71 4.47 -16.56 -17.46
C ARG A 71 5.40 -16.99 -16.30
N LYS A 72 6.70 -17.14 -16.58
CA LYS A 72 7.75 -17.50 -15.61
C LYS A 72 8.60 -16.32 -15.14
N THR A 73 8.33 -15.12 -15.66
CA THR A 73 9.06 -13.91 -15.29
C THR A 73 8.29 -13.19 -14.19
N GLU A 74 8.96 -12.87 -13.09
CA GLU A 74 8.44 -12.02 -12.02
C GLU A 74 9.43 -10.88 -11.79
N VAL A 75 8.92 -9.64 -11.72
CA VAL A 75 9.73 -8.45 -11.46
C VAL A 75 9.12 -7.68 -10.30
N ASN A 76 9.98 -7.25 -9.38
CA ASN A 76 9.61 -6.34 -8.32
C ASN A 76 9.59 -4.91 -8.84
N LEU A 77 8.43 -4.27 -8.85
CA LEU A 77 8.19 -2.92 -9.34
C LEU A 77 8.36 -1.85 -8.25
N GLY A 78 8.20 -2.21 -6.98
CA GLY A 78 8.19 -1.22 -5.90
C GLY A 78 7.91 -1.80 -4.51
N TRP A 79 7.86 -0.91 -3.52
CA TRP A 79 7.72 -1.21 -2.10
C TRP A 79 6.74 -0.25 -1.41
N ILE A 80 6.08 -0.73 -0.36
CA ILE A 80 5.26 0.07 0.56
C ILE A 80 5.65 -0.38 1.97
N GLU A 81 6.13 0.54 2.81
CA GLU A 81 6.81 0.19 4.06
C GLU A 81 6.28 0.99 5.26
N GLY A 82 6.43 0.38 6.44
CA GLY A 82 6.08 0.98 7.72
C GLY A 82 4.60 1.28 7.84
N ILE A 83 3.76 0.30 7.46
CA ILE A 83 2.31 0.42 7.45
C ILE A 83 1.76 0.11 8.85
N SER A 84 1.03 1.05 9.44
CA SER A 84 0.37 0.84 10.72
C SER A 84 -1.02 1.44 10.75
N MET A 85 -1.82 1.09 11.74
CA MET A 85 -3.13 1.68 12.01
C MET A 85 -3.24 2.05 13.48
N HIS A 86 -3.80 3.22 13.74
CA HIS A 86 -4.13 3.68 15.08
C HIS A 86 -5.53 4.28 15.13
N SER A 87 -6.02 4.53 16.34
CA SER A 87 -7.34 5.15 16.58
C SER A 87 -8.50 4.41 15.91
N GLY A 88 -8.37 3.11 15.67
CA GLY A 88 -9.41 2.26 15.11
C GLY A 88 -9.52 2.28 13.59
N GLY A 89 -8.88 3.23 12.89
CA GLY A 89 -9.06 3.34 11.42
C GLY A 89 -8.11 4.29 10.69
N ILE A 90 -7.20 4.97 11.38
CA ILE A 90 -6.22 5.85 10.73
C ILE A 90 -5.01 5.00 10.36
N ALA A 91 -4.93 4.61 9.10
CA ALA A 91 -3.77 3.93 8.54
C ALA A 91 -2.65 4.94 8.26
N ARG A 92 -1.42 4.61 8.62
CA ARG A 92 -0.21 5.37 8.32
C ARG A 92 0.66 4.58 7.35
N VAL A 93 1.22 5.26 6.36
CA VAL A 93 2.27 4.74 5.47
C VAL A 93 3.51 5.62 5.60
N ARG A 94 4.65 5.02 5.96
CA ARG A 94 5.92 5.75 6.16
C ARG A 94 6.75 5.88 4.90
N HIS A 95 6.63 4.96 3.97
CA HIS A 95 7.36 5.03 2.71
C HIS A 95 6.66 4.22 1.63
N PHE A 96 6.68 4.72 0.39
CA PHE A 96 6.39 3.93 -0.79
C PHE A 96 7.23 4.41 -1.97
N ALA A 97 7.64 3.48 -2.83
CA ALA A 97 8.47 3.81 -3.98
C ALA A 97 8.29 2.79 -5.09
N LEU A 98 8.39 3.26 -6.33
CA LEU A 98 8.59 2.41 -7.49
C LEU A 98 10.07 2.38 -7.86
N GLN A 99 10.45 1.45 -8.72
CA GLN A 99 11.71 1.56 -9.45
C GLN A 99 11.80 2.92 -10.15
N THR A 100 13.01 3.47 -10.25
CA THR A 100 13.27 4.81 -10.81
C THR A 100 12.67 4.97 -12.21
N VAL A 101 12.84 3.97 -13.08
CA VAL A 101 12.31 3.99 -14.46
C VAL A 101 10.78 4.15 -14.49
N LEU A 102 10.06 3.47 -13.59
CA LEU A 102 8.60 3.56 -13.50
C LEU A 102 8.16 4.91 -12.91
N THR A 103 8.93 5.44 -11.97
CA THR A 103 8.69 6.76 -11.38
C THR A 103 8.83 7.85 -12.45
N GLU A 104 9.89 7.79 -13.26
CA GLU A 104 10.15 8.72 -14.37
C GLU A 104 9.08 8.63 -15.48
N GLN A 105 8.46 7.47 -15.66
CA GLN A 105 7.35 7.25 -16.58
C GLN A 105 5.98 7.68 -16.02
N GLY A 106 5.92 8.17 -14.78
CA GLY A 106 4.70 8.74 -14.20
C GLY A 106 3.74 7.72 -13.56
N TYR A 107 4.16 6.49 -13.32
CA TYR A 107 3.31 5.46 -12.72
C TYR A 107 3.08 5.60 -11.20
N GLY A 108 3.62 6.65 -10.57
CA GLY A 108 3.44 6.91 -9.14
C GLY A 108 1.97 7.06 -8.73
N GLU A 109 1.13 7.59 -9.60
CA GLU A 109 -0.32 7.74 -9.37
C GLU A 109 -1.03 6.38 -9.30
N VAL A 110 -0.63 5.43 -10.15
CA VAL A 110 -1.17 4.07 -10.12
C VAL A 110 -0.84 3.40 -8.78
N LEU A 111 0.40 3.54 -8.31
CA LEU A 111 0.78 3.00 -6.99
C LEU A 111 0.02 3.69 -5.86
N LEU A 112 -0.11 5.03 -5.88
CA LEU A 112 -0.85 5.77 -4.88
C LEU A 112 -2.30 5.29 -4.77
N ASN A 113 -3.01 5.19 -5.91
CA ASN A 113 -4.39 4.71 -5.95
C ASN A 113 -4.50 3.26 -5.46
N SER A 114 -3.53 2.41 -5.82
CA SER A 114 -3.51 1.02 -5.34
C SER A 114 -3.32 0.94 -3.82
N ILE A 115 -2.51 1.83 -3.21
CA ILE A 115 -2.37 1.92 -1.75
C ILE A 115 -3.68 2.36 -1.10
N ILE A 116 -4.36 3.34 -1.70
CA ILE A 116 -5.66 3.84 -1.23
C ILE A 116 -6.69 2.72 -1.22
N ASP A 117 -6.84 2.01 -2.34
CA ASP A 117 -7.79 0.91 -2.49
C ASP A 117 -7.45 -0.25 -1.55
N LEU A 118 -6.17 -0.60 -1.43
CA LEU A 118 -5.71 -1.63 -0.50
C LEU A 118 -6.11 -1.29 0.94
N LEU A 119 -5.77 -0.10 1.42
CA LEU A 119 -6.00 0.26 2.81
C LEU A 119 -7.49 0.45 3.11
N LYS A 120 -8.26 0.96 2.14
CA LYS A 120 -9.71 1.02 2.23
C LYS A 120 -10.34 -0.36 2.32
N GLY A 121 -9.89 -1.31 1.50
CA GLY A 121 -10.29 -2.72 1.57
C GLY A 121 -9.81 -3.45 2.82
N ASN A 122 -8.86 -2.85 3.56
CA ASN A 122 -8.35 -3.33 4.84
C ASN A 122 -8.83 -2.46 6.01
N TYR A 123 -10.08 -2.00 5.95
CA TYR A 123 -10.80 -1.36 7.05
C TYR A 123 -10.22 -0.01 7.55
N ALA A 124 -9.37 0.65 6.77
CA ALA A 124 -8.99 2.02 7.07
C ALA A 124 -10.15 2.99 6.77
N THR A 125 -10.27 4.06 7.57
CA THR A 125 -11.16 5.20 7.33
C THR A 125 -10.41 6.44 6.90
N LYS A 126 -9.13 6.55 7.27
CA LYS A 126 -8.23 7.62 6.83
C LYS A 126 -6.86 7.04 6.54
N ILE A 127 -6.14 7.68 5.63
CA ILE A 127 -4.74 7.36 5.35
C ILE A 127 -3.88 8.59 5.62
N GLU A 128 -2.81 8.40 6.37
CA GLU A 128 -1.78 9.38 6.63
C GLU A 128 -0.47 8.92 5.97
N PHE A 129 0.00 9.66 4.97
CA PHE A 129 1.31 9.45 4.39
C PHE A 129 2.32 10.33 5.10
N ARG A 130 3.44 9.75 5.57
CA ARG A 130 4.52 10.49 6.22
C ARG A 130 5.84 10.26 5.51
N GLU A 131 6.51 11.33 5.08
CA GLU A 131 7.88 11.28 4.55
C GLU A 131 8.76 12.26 5.32
N THR A 132 9.86 11.76 5.88
CA THR A 132 10.79 12.56 6.70
C THR A 132 12.10 12.87 5.97
N HIS A 133 12.39 12.18 4.88
CA HIS A 133 13.60 12.34 4.11
C HIS A 133 13.52 13.58 3.21
N THR A 134 14.35 14.57 3.50
CA THR A 134 14.35 15.91 2.88
C THR A 134 14.48 15.91 1.36
N ILE A 135 15.15 14.93 0.76
CA ILE A 135 15.24 14.83 -0.71
C ILE A 135 13.98 14.17 -1.30
N LYS A 136 13.40 13.17 -0.61
CA LYS A 136 12.26 12.40 -1.13
C LYS A 136 10.95 13.16 -1.01
N ILE A 137 10.83 14.02 0.02
CA ILE A 137 9.64 14.81 0.30
C ILE A 137 9.18 15.65 -0.92
N GLU A 138 10.10 16.17 -1.73
CA GLU A 138 9.76 16.96 -2.93
C GLU A 138 9.11 16.12 -4.03
N HIS A 139 9.49 14.85 -4.15
CA HIS A 139 8.83 13.94 -5.09
C HIS A 139 7.40 13.64 -4.64
N TYR A 140 7.21 13.47 -3.33
CA TYR A 140 5.90 13.23 -2.73
C TYR A 140 5.00 14.46 -2.89
N ARG A 141 5.51 15.67 -2.62
CA ARG A 141 4.79 16.94 -2.85
C ARG A 141 4.23 17.03 -4.26
N LYS A 142 5.06 16.76 -5.27
CA LYS A 142 4.63 16.80 -6.67
C LYS A 142 3.56 15.75 -6.98
N LEU A 143 3.73 14.53 -6.46
CA LEU A 143 2.76 13.45 -6.65
C LEU A 143 1.41 13.79 -6.01
N PHE A 144 1.40 14.19 -4.73
CA PHE A 144 0.17 14.52 -4.00
C PHE A 144 -0.53 15.76 -4.55
N ALA A 145 0.23 16.82 -4.91
CA ALA A 145 -0.35 18.01 -5.52
C ALA A 145 -1.02 17.73 -6.87
N LYS A 146 -0.49 16.78 -7.66
CA LYS A 146 -1.14 16.33 -8.91
C LYS A 146 -2.50 15.65 -8.67
N ASN A 147 -2.71 15.10 -7.47
CA ASN A 147 -3.92 14.40 -7.07
C ASN A 147 -4.80 15.25 -6.15
N ASP A 148 -4.59 16.56 -6.11
CA ASP A 148 -5.35 17.51 -5.27
C ASP A 148 -5.30 17.17 -3.76
N ILE A 149 -4.20 16.56 -3.30
CA ILE A 149 -3.97 16.23 -1.88
C ILE A 149 -2.96 17.22 -1.30
N GLU A 150 -3.44 18.08 -0.41
CA GLU A 150 -2.62 19.10 0.24
C GLU A 150 -1.75 18.52 1.38
N GLU A 151 -0.56 19.10 1.54
CA GLU A 151 0.33 18.81 2.66
C GLU A 151 -0.21 19.52 3.92
N VAL A 152 -0.66 18.77 4.91
CA VAL A 152 -1.29 19.33 6.13
C VAL A 152 -0.26 19.84 7.14
N THR A 153 0.92 19.24 7.14
CA THR A 153 2.11 19.69 7.86
C THR A 153 3.34 19.10 7.17
N LYS A 154 4.53 19.59 7.49
CA LYS A 154 5.76 19.22 6.79
C LYS A 154 5.93 17.69 6.70
N GLY A 155 5.83 17.15 5.49
CA GLY A 155 5.99 15.75 5.14
C GLY A 155 4.78 14.89 5.43
N VAL A 156 3.59 15.47 5.62
CA VAL A 156 2.38 14.75 5.98
C VAL A 156 1.22 15.10 5.04
N TRP A 157 0.60 14.07 4.49
CA TRP A 157 -0.60 14.15 3.66
C TRP A 157 -1.67 13.24 4.23
N VAL A 158 -2.93 13.69 4.20
CA VAL A 158 -4.05 12.94 4.78
C VAL A 158 -5.16 12.80 3.75
N ILE A 159 -5.69 11.59 3.62
CA ILE A 159 -6.83 11.26 2.75
C ILE A 159 -7.96 10.70 3.61
N ASP A 160 -9.14 11.30 3.50
CA ASP A 160 -10.37 10.71 4.04
C ASP A 160 -10.94 9.71 3.03
N LEU A 161 -11.19 8.47 3.45
CA LEU A 161 -11.64 7.40 2.55
C LEU A 161 -13.17 7.38 2.38
N TYR A 162 -13.89 8.08 3.24
CA TYR A 162 -15.34 8.19 3.23
C TYR A 162 -15.78 9.67 3.34
N PRO A 163 -15.32 10.56 2.43
CA PRO A 163 -15.73 11.95 2.48
C PRO A 163 -17.24 12.02 2.22
N GLU A 164 -17.97 12.62 3.16
CA GLU A 164 -19.43 12.83 3.06
C GLU A 164 -20.25 11.54 2.91
N ARG A 165 -19.70 10.39 3.29
CA ARG A 165 -20.36 9.09 3.25
C ARG A 165 -20.33 8.41 4.62
N GLU A 166 -21.33 7.58 4.88
CA GLU A 166 -21.28 6.69 6.04
C GLU A 166 -20.18 5.64 5.87
N ILE A 167 -19.48 5.37 6.97
CA ILE A 167 -18.49 4.29 7.03
C ILE A 167 -19.25 2.96 7.02
N PRO A 168 -18.88 1.99 6.17
CA PRO A 168 -19.50 0.66 6.14
C PRO A 168 -19.51 -0.04 7.50
N GLU A 169 -20.56 -0.80 7.78
CA GLU A 169 -20.75 -1.49 9.07
C GLU A 169 -19.63 -2.50 9.37
N ASP A 170 -19.15 -3.23 8.37
CA ASP A 170 -18.04 -4.17 8.50
C ASP A 170 -16.71 -3.48 8.88
N VAL A 171 -16.49 -2.28 8.35
CA VAL A 171 -15.37 -1.42 8.76
C VAL A 171 -15.52 -1.04 10.22
N LEU A 172 -16.69 -0.55 10.63
CA LEU A 172 -16.96 -0.16 12.02
C LEU A 172 -16.80 -1.32 13.00
N ASP A 173 -17.29 -2.50 12.65
CA ASP A 173 -17.16 -3.75 13.42
C ASP A 173 -15.69 -4.12 13.60
N PHE A 174 -14.89 -4.00 12.54
CA PHE A 174 -13.45 -4.20 12.63
C PHE A 174 -12.82 -3.20 13.61
N GLN A 175 -13.14 -1.90 13.53
CA GLN A 175 -12.59 -0.90 14.46
C GLN A 175 -12.95 -1.22 15.91
N ALA A 176 -14.20 -1.62 16.15
CA ALA A 176 -14.68 -2.02 17.46
C ALA A 176 -13.91 -3.24 18.00
N SER A 177 -13.53 -4.19 17.13
CA SER A 177 -12.72 -5.34 17.52
C SER A 177 -11.31 -4.97 18.01
N LEU A 178 -10.79 -3.80 17.60
CA LEU A 178 -9.47 -3.30 18.01
C LEU A 178 -9.47 -2.67 19.41
N PHE A 179 -10.61 -2.52 20.08
CA PHE A 179 -10.61 -2.05 21.46
C PHE A 179 -9.90 -3.02 22.39
N LYS A 180 -9.19 -2.48 23.37
CA LYS A 180 -8.63 -3.29 24.45
C LYS A 180 -9.79 -3.82 25.29
N SER A 181 -10.11 -5.11 25.16
CA SER A 181 -11.01 -5.77 26.11
C SER A 181 -10.36 -5.73 27.49
N ASN A 182 -10.89 -4.93 28.41
CA ASN A 182 -10.65 -5.13 29.84
C ASN A 182 -11.35 -6.45 30.25
N ARG A 183 -10.69 -7.58 30.01
CA ARG A 183 -10.98 -8.83 30.71
C ARG A 183 -9.81 -9.15 31.62
#